data_AF-A0A6N9E0P2-F1
#
_entry.id   AF-A0A6N9E0P2-F1
#
_cell.length_a   1.000
_cell.length_b   1.000
_cell.length_c   1.000
_cell.angle_alpha   90.00
_cell.angle_beta   90.00
_cell.angle_gamma   90.00
#
_symmetry.space_group_name_H-M   'P 1'
#
loop_
_entity.id
_entity.type
_entity.pdbx_description
1 polymer ?
#
loop_
_entity_poly.entity_id
_entity_poly.type
_entity_poly.pdbx_seq_one_letter_code
_entity_poly.pdbx_strand_id
1 'polypeptide(L)'
;MNNPDPTLTAPTWTPEALARLGRAPVFLRGMVRRLAEKKARELGENEITGEMLDRFKRQMMGSMGGEAGMAEAADQMAQGKLPWTAEASKRLESVPEFMRGMIKQITEEVARERGHLEVNVELFEKVEAMGEQAEARMAPVEWTEGAQAMLREKVKDSPPIALEFVTDMLKRDAEDLAREAGLATIDEPTLFKIWEAPQEAVAWTDDAWKRLLTSPDFVRSGIRKAAERRARKLGLREIDSEHLTKFRNEAMMKAVKRIRSFGYQELTFDAFDDALVKVKRLKGNSQAEQRLEEIRDFMTKEKPEVGVLGEELMDRFRRYLKGEGKL
;
A
#
# COMPACT_ATOMS: atom_id res chain seq x y z
N MET A 1 35.48 -24.62 12.05
CA MET A 1 34.51 -25.58 11.48
C MET A 1 33.26 -24.79 11.19
N ASN A 2 33.09 -24.34 9.94
CA ASN A 2 31.94 -23.58 9.49
C ASN A 2 30.79 -24.55 9.23
N ASN A 3 29.68 -24.37 9.93
CA ASN A 3 28.42 -25.02 9.63
C ASN A 3 27.77 -24.23 8.47
N PRO A 4 27.52 -24.81 7.29
CA PRO A 4 26.87 -24.09 6.21
C PRO A 4 25.38 -23.88 6.54
N ASP A 5 24.91 -22.67 6.25
CA ASP A 5 23.49 -22.28 6.21
C ASP A 5 22.67 -23.35 5.46
N PRO A 6 21.51 -23.80 5.96
CA PRO A 6 20.66 -24.72 5.22
C PRO A 6 20.10 -23.98 4.01
N THR A 7 20.60 -24.35 2.84
CA THR A 7 20.07 -23.96 1.53
C THR A 7 18.55 -24.15 1.52
N LEU A 8 17.81 -23.05 1.40
CA LEU A 8 16.36 -23.02 1.17
C LEU A 8 16.03 -23.77 -0.14
N THR A 9 15.80 -25.07 -0.01
CA THR A 9 15.54 -25.96 -1.14
C THR A 9 14.07 -25.84 -1.48
N ALA A 10 13.75 -25.63 -2.77
CA ALA A 10 12.35 -25.59 -3.20
C ALA A 10 11.66 -26.93 -2.89
N PRO A 11 10.42 -26.94 -2.37
CA PRO A 11 9.74 -28.18 -2.02
C PRO A 11 9.50 -29.04 -3.26
N THR A 12 9.69 -30.35 -3.10
CA THR A 12 9.61 -31.32 -4.19
C THR A 12 8.16 -31.63 -4.52
N TRP A 13 7.80 -31.72 -5.79
CA TRP A 13 6.43 -32.04 -6.20
C TRP A 13 6.30 -33.52 -6.56
N THR A 14 5.27 -34.20 -6.01
CA THR A 14 4.99 -35.57 -6.44
C THR A 14 4.41 -35.59 -7.87
N PRO A 15 4.59 -36.70 -8.63
CA PRO A 15 3.97 -36.86 -9.94
C PRO A 15 2.45 -36.63 -9.93
N GLU A 16 1.77 -37.07 -8.86
CA GLU A 16 0.32 -36.90 -8.70
C GLU A 16 -0.07 -35.44 -8.44
N ALA A 17 0.78 -34.68 -7.74
CA ALA A 17 0.57 -33.25 -7.51
C ALA A 17 0.79 -32.44 -8.80
N LEU A 18 1.81 -32.78 -9.58
CA LEU A 18 2.06 -32.19 -10.91
C LEU A 18 0.92 -32.48 -11.88
N ALA A 19 0.40 -33.70 -11.88
CA ALA A 19 -0.74 -34.07 -12.71
C ALA A 19 -2.00 -33.26 -12.35
N ARG A 20 -2.26 -33.04 -11.04
CA ARG A 20 -3.35 -32.18 -10.56
C ARG A 20 -3.14 -30.72 -10.96
N LEU A 21 -1.93 -30.19 -10.79
CA LEU A 21 -1.58 -28.84 -11.25
C LEU A 21 -1.77 -28.68 -12.76
N GLY A 22 -1.46 -29.71 -13.54
CA GLY A 22 -1.68 -29.74 -14.99
C GLY A 22 -3.15 -29.65 -15.40
N ARG A 23 -4.09 -30.08 -14.55
CA ARG A 23 -5.53 -29.94 -14.78
C ARG A 23 -6.04 -28.51 -14.55
N ALA A 24 -5.28 -27.68 -13.83
CA ALA A 24 -5.62 -26.28 -13.68
C ALA A 24 -5.39 -25.52 -15.01
N PRO A 25 -6.24 -24.51 -15.32
CA PRO A 25 -6.01 -23.60 -16.43
C PRO A 25 -4.57 -23.06 -16.46
N VAL A 26 -3.98 -22.97 -17.65
CA VAL A 26 -2.54 -22.65 -17.85
C VAL A 26 -2.12 -21.40 -17.08
N PHE A 27 -2.93 -20.35 -17.12
CA PHE A 27 -2.64 -19.07 -16.49
C PHE A 27 -2.67 -19.12 -14.94
N LEU A 28 -3.35 -20.11 -14.33
CA LEU A 28 -3.34 -20.33 -12.88
C LEU A 28 -2.17 -21.19 -12.42
N ARG A 29 -1.58 -22.02 -13.30
CA ARG A 29 -0.58 -23.02 -12.88
C ARG A 29 0.63 -22.38 -12.20
N GLY A 30 1.13 -21.26 -12.72
CA GLY A 30 2.25 -20.53 -12.12
C GLY A 30 1.91 -19.94 -10.74
N MET A 31 0.66 -19.50 -10.54
CA MET A 31 0.18 -18.98 -9.27
C MET A 31 -0.05 -20.10 -8.24
N VAL A 32 -0.76 -21.16 -8.62
CA VAL A 32 -1.03 -22.34 -7.78
C VAL A 32 0.28 -23.02 -7.38
N ARG A 33 1.26 -23.09 -8.30
CA ARG A 33 2.61 -23.58 -7.99
C ARG A 33 3.28 -22.76 -6.90
N ARG A 34 3.40 -21.43 -7.09
CA ARG A 34 4.04 -20.53 -6.12
C ARG A 34 3.36 -20.58 -4.76
N LEU A 35 2.04 -20.64 -4.73
CA LEU A 35 1.31 -20.74 -3.47
C LEU A 35 1.56 -22.07 -2.78
N ALA A 36 1.45 -23.19 -3.48
CA ALA A 36 1.70 -24.51 -2.90
C ALA A 36 3.12 -24.58 -2.31
N GLU A 37 4.11 -24.05 -3.03
CA GLU A 37 5.50 -23.94 -2.55
C GLU A 37 5.66 -23.02 -1.35
N LYS A 38 4.95 -21.88 -1.31
CA LYS A 38 4.95 -20.99 -0.15
C LYS A 38 4.29 -21.65 1.07
N LYS A 39 3.14 -22.29 0.90
CA LYS A 39 2.43 -22.95 2.00
C LYS A 39 3.16 -24.18 2.53
N ALA A 40 3.79 -24.95 1.65
CA ALA A 40 4.66 -26.05 2.06
C ALA A 40 5.78 -25.54 2.96
N ARG A 41 6.44 -24.43 2.58
CA ARG A 41 7.43 -23.76 3.44
C ARG A 41 6.88 -23.29 4.78
N GLU A 42 5.70 -22.66 4.81
CA GLU A 42 5.07 -22.21 6.07
C GLU A 42 4.70 -23.38 7.01
N LEU A 43 4.39 -24.55 6.45
CA LEU A 43 4.05 -25.76 7.21
C LEU A 43 5.28 -26.62 7.55
N GLY A 44 6.48 -26.24 7.08
CA GLY A 44 7.71 -27.04 7.24
C GLY A 44 7.73 -28.31 6.39
N GLU A 45 6.88 -28.38 5.37
CA GLU A 45 6.73 -29.52 4.48
C GLU A 45 7.68 -29.39 3.28
N ASN A 46 8.54 -30.39 3.08
CA ASN A 46 9.51 -30.42 1.99
C ASN A 46 8.95 -31.03 0.70
N GLU A 47 7.72 -31.55 0.74
CA GLU A 47 7.06 -32.23 -0.37
C GLU A 47 5.61 -31.76 -0.55
N ILE A 48 5.23 -31.48 -1.80
CA ILE A 48 3.88 -31.10 -2.19
C ILE A 48 3.20 -32.32 -2.80
N THR A 49 2.26 -32.89 -2.05
CA THR A 49 1.51 -34.09 -2.45
C THR A 49 0.13 -33.74 -3.00
N GLY A 50 -0.47 -34.69 -3.71
CA GLY A 50 -1.85 -34.56 -4.16
C GLY A 50 -2.87 -34.37 -3.02
N GLU A 51 -2.64 -35.00 -1.88
CA GLU A 51 -3.48 -34.86 -0.70
C GLU A 51 -3.38 -33.46 -0.09
N MET A 52 -2.19 -32.86 -0.08
CA MET A 52 -2.00 -31.47 0.34
C MET A 52 -2.82 -30.52 -0.54
N LEU A 53 -2.81 -30.73 -1.86
CA LEU A 53 -3.64 -29.94 -2.79
C LEU A 53 -5.15 -30.17 -2.54
N ASP A 54 -5.57 -31.40 -2.27
CA ASP A 54 -6.97 -31.73 -1.99
C ASP A 54 -7.45 -31.14 -0.65
N ARG A 55 -6.58 -31.09 0.36
CA ARG A 55 -6.82 -30.41 1.64
C ARG A 55 -6.98 -28.90 1.43
N PHE A 56 -6.12 -28.28 0.64
CA PHE A 56 -6.26 -26.86 0.27
C PHE A 56 -7.57 -26.61 -0.50
N LYS A 57 -7.91 -27.50 -1.44
CA LYS A 57 -9.19 -27.43 -2.16
C LYS A 57 -10.37 -27.50 -1.19
N ARG A 58 -10.39 -28.43 -0.24
CA ARG A 58 -11.47 -28.56 0.76
C ARG A 58 -11.60 -27.34 1.66
N GLN A 59 -10.47 -26.76 2.08
CA GLN A 59 -10.46 -25.53 2.85
C GLN A 59 -11.10 -24.36 2.07
N MET A 60 -10.84 -24.27 0.76
CA MET A 60 -11.46 -23.28 -0.12
C MET A 60 -12.96 -23.56 -0.35
N MET A 61 -13.37 -24.83 -0.53
CA MET A 61 -14.78 -25.22 -0.72
C MET A 61 -15.69 -24.80 0.45
N GLY A 62 -15.17 -24.81 1.68
CA GLY A 62 -15.91 -24.40 2.88
C GLY A 62 -16.07 -22.88 3.01
N SER A 63 -15.09 -22.10 2.53
CA SER A 63 -15.11 -20.64 2.60
C SER A 63 -15.86 -19.97 1.44
N MET A 64 -16.08 -20.70 0.33
CA MET A 64 -16.61 -20.18 -0.94
C MET A 64 -18.05 -20.61 -1.23
N GLY A 65 -18.83 -21.04 -0.23
CA GLY A 65 -20.27 -21.30 -0.39
C GLY A 65 -20.64 -22.58 -1.13
N GLY A 66 -19.80 -23.62 -1.08
CA GLY A 66 -20.09 -24.93 -1.66
C GLY A 66 -19.81 -25.04 -3.17
N GLU A 67 -20.42 -26.03 -3.83
CA GLU A 67 -20.08 -26.42 -5.21
C GLU A 67 -20.46 -25.35 -6.26
N ALA A 68 -21.58 -24.66 -6.06
CA ALA A 68 -22.01 -23.55 -6.93
C ALA A 68 -21.08 -22.32 -6.83
N GLY A 69 -20.69 -21.93 -5.61
CA GLY A 69 -19.75 -20.84 -5.41
C GLY A 69 -18.33 -21.16 -5.92
N MET A 70 -17.99 -22.45 -6.02
CA MET A 70 -16.75 -22.90 -6.66
C MET A 70 -16.80 -22.88 -8.18
N ALA A 71 -17.95 -23.13 -8.80
CA ALA A 71 -18.11 -22.94 -10.24
C ALA A 71 -17.95 -21.46 -10.61
N GLU A 72 -18.58 -20.56 -9.85
CA GLU A 72 -18.43 -19.12 -10.03
C GLU A 72 -16.99 -18.66 -9.73
N ALA A 73 -16.35 -19.17 -8.68
CA ALA A 73 -14.95 -18.89 -8.39
C ALA A 73 -14.02 -19.39 -9.51
N ALA A 74 -14.31 -20.56 -10.10
CA ALA A 74 -13.55 -21.10 -11.22
C ALA A 74 -13.69 -20.22 -12.46
N ASP A 75 -14.87 -19.67 -12.75
CA ASP A 75 -15.10 -18.73 -13.84
C ASP A 75 -14.43 -17.37 -13.59
N GLN A 76 -14.49 -16.85 -12.37
CA GLN A 76 -13.78 -15.62 -11.99
C GLN A 76 -12.27 -15.81 -12.12
N MET A 77 -11.76 -16.94 -11.64
CA MET A 77 -10.37 -17.32 -11.83
C MET A 77 -10.04 -17.47 -13.32
N ALA A 78 -10.88 -18.11 -14.15
CA ALA A 78 -10.74 -18.19 -15.61
C ALA A 78 -10.57 -16.82 -16.29
N GLN A 79 -11.20 -15.80 -15.73
CA GLN A 79 -11.10 -14.41 -16.17
C GLN A 79 -9.93 -13.63 -15.52
N GLY A 80 -9.04 -14.31 -14.77
CA GLY A 80 -7.92 -13.69 -14.07
C GLY A 80 -8.29 -12.89 -12.81
N LYS A 81 -9.54 -13.02 -12.33
CA LYS A 81 -10.03 -12.36 -11.11
C LYS A 81 -9.82 -13.28 -9.91
N LEU A 82 -9.58 -12.68 -8.75
CA LEU A 82 -9.53 -13.41 -7.49
C LEU A 82 -10.95 -13.51 -6.93
N PRO A 83 -11.40 -14.71 -6.57
CA PRO A 83 -12.73 -14.90 -6.02
C PRO A 83 -12.77 -14.42 -4.57
N TRP A 84 -13.91 -13.89 -4.15
CA TRP A 84 -14.12 -13.33 -2.80
C TRP A 84 -15.08 -14.22 -2.01
N THR A 85 -14.76 -14.43 -0.74
CA THR A 85 -15.68 -15.09 0.20
C THR A 85 -16.93 -14.23 0.43
N ALA A 86 -18.01 -14.86 0.87
CA ALA A 86 -19.25 -14.16 1.19
C ALA A 86 -19.04 -13.13 2.32
N GLU A 87 -18.26 -13.47 3.35
CA GLU A 87 -17.96 -12.56 4.45
C GLU A 87 -17.13 -11.35 3.99
N ALA A 88 -16.09 -11.57 3.18
CA ALA A 88 -15.26 -10.47 2.67
C ALA A 88 -16.05 -9.54 1.75
N SER A 89 -16.92 -10.11 0.89
CA SER A 89 -17.79 -9.34 0.00
C SER A 89 -18.77 -8.46 0.79
N LYS A 90 -19.45 -9.04 1.79
CA LYS A 90 -20.35 -8.30 2.68
C LYS A 90 -19.61 -7.18 3.44
N ARG A 91 -18.36 -7.41 3.81
CA ARG A 91 -17.55 -6.39 4.49
C ARG A 91 -17.16 -5.26 3.54
N LEU A 92 -16.81 -5.56 2.29
CA LEU A 92 -16.57 -4.56 1.26
C LEU A 92 -17.82 -3.70 0.98
N GLU A 93 -19.02 -4.28 1.06
CA GLU A 93 -20.28 -3.52 0.91
C GLU A 93 -20.49 -2.48 2.02
N SER A 94 -19.92 -2.67 3.21
CA SER A 94 -19.97 -1.66 4.28
C SER A 94 -19.11 -0.42 4.01
N VAL A 95 -18.21 -0.50 3.03
CA VAL A 95 -17.37 0.62 2.59
C VAL A 95 -18.19 1.53 1.68
N PRO A 96 -18.05 2.87 1.78
CA PRO A 96 -18.64 3.81 0.82
C PRO A 96 -18.33 3.45 -0.65
N GLU A 97 -19.33 3.54 -1.51
CA GLU A 97 -19.30 3.00 -2.88
C GLU A 97 -18.09 3.48 -3.70
N PHE A 98 -17.78 4.77 -3.62
CA PHE A 98 -16.66 5.38 -4.36
C PHE A 98 -15.29 4.78 -4.00
N MET A 99 -15.13 4.20 -2.80
CA MET A 99 -13.88 3.56 -2.37
C MET A 99 -13.85 2.05 -2.65
N ARG A 100 -15.01 1.40 -2.89
CA ARG A 100 -15.10 -0.07 -3.01
C ARG A 100 -14.21 -0.62 -4.11
N GLY A 101 -14.28 -0.06 -5.31
CA GLY A 101 -13.48 -0.55 -6.45
C GLY A 101 -11.97 -0.45 -6.18
N MET A 102 -11.55 0.67 -5.59
CA MET A 102 -10.16 0.90 -5.20
C MET A 102 -9.69 -0.09 -4.12
N ILE A 103 -10.46 -0.27 -3.05
CA ILE A 103 -10.12 -1.21 -1.95
C ILE A 103 -10.14 -2.65 -2.45
N LYS A 104 -11.09 -3.00 -3.34
CA LYS A 104 -11.12 -4.29 -4.01
C LYS A 104 -9.83 -4.54 -4.77
N GLN A 105 -9.41 -3.60 -5.61
CA GLN A 105 -8.17 -3.72 -6.38
C GLN A 105 -6.94 -3.86 -5.45
N ILE A 106 -6.81 -3.01 -4.43
CA ILE A 106 -5.72 -3.11 -3.44
C ILE A 106 -5.72 -4.49 -2.78
N THR A 107 -6.89 -4.98 -2.38
CA THR A 107 -7.00 -6.28 -1.71
C THR A 107 -6.59 -7.42 -2.62
N GLU A 108 -7.03 -7.40 -3.88
CA GLU A 108 -6.64 -8.42 -4.85
C GLU A 108 -5.15 -8.36 -5.22
N GLU A 109 -4.55 -7.17 -5.28
CA GLU A 109 -3.10 -7.03 -5.48
C GLU A 109 -2.31 -7.63 -4.30
N VAL A 110 -2.71 -7.31 -3.07
CA VAL A 110 -2.10 -7.88 -1.85
C VAL A 110 -2.31 -9.39 -1.79
N ALA A 111 -3.49 -9.87 -2.22
CA ALA A 111 -3.77 -11.29 -2.37
C ALA A 111 -2.79 -11.95 -3.35
N ARG A 112 -2.63 -11.41 -4.56
CA ARG A 112 -1.70 -11.93 -5.59
C ARG A 112 -0.25 -11.89 -5.11
N GLU A 113 0.20 -10.78 -4.52
CA GLU A 113 1.54 -10.62 -3.96
C GLU A 113 1.84 -11.69 -2.90
N ARG A 114 0.89 -11.92 -1.99
CA ARG A 114 1.04 -12.91 -0.92
C ARG A 114 0.71 -14.34 -1.35
N GLY A 115 0.24 -14.53 -2.59
CA GLY A 115 -0.11 -15.81 -3.17
C GLY A 115 -1.48 -16.36 -2.76
N HIS A 116 -2.38 -15.57 -2.17
CA HIS A 116 -3.73 -16.03 -1.84
C HIS A 116 -4.52 -16.37 -3.12
N LEU A 117 -5.32 -17.46 -3.08
CA LEU A 117 -6.21 -17.85 -4.19
C LEU A 117 -7.61 -17.26 -4.09
N GLU A 118 -7.91 -16.60 -2.98
CA GLU A 118 -9.19 -15.98 -2.71
C GLU A 118 -8.99 -14.79 -1.77
N VAL A 119 -9.97 -13.90 -1.76
CA VAL A 119 -10.07 -12.84 -0.77
C VAL A 119 -11.03 -13.29 0.33
N ASN A 120 -10.46 -13.70 1.46
CA ASN A 120 -11.20 -14.02 2.68
C ASN A 120 -11.24 -12.84 3.64
N VAL A 121 -12.11 -12.94 4.66
CA VAL A 121 -12.30 -11.85 5.65
C VAL A 121 -11.02 -11.50 6.39
N GLU A 122 -10.17 -12.49 6.73
CA GLU A 122 -8.90 -12.25 7.42
C GLU A 122 -7.90 -11.45 6.57
N LEU A 123 -7.82 -11.76 5.27
CA LEU A 123 -7.00 -11.00 4.33
C LEU A 123 -7.54 -9.58 4.19
N PHE A 124 -8.85 -9.44 4.05
CA PHE A 124 -9.50 -8.14 3.95
C PHE A 124 -9.24 -7.28 5.20
N GLU A 125 -9.34 -7.85 6.40
CA GLU A 125 -9.02 -7.18 7.66
C GLU A 125 -7.54 -6.75 7.73
N LYS A 126 -6.62 -7.60 7.26
CA LYS A 126 -5.20 -7.22 7.17
C LYS A 126 -4.99 -6.05 6.20
N VAL A 127 -5.72 -6.00 5.10
CA VAL A 127 -5.68 -4.88 4.14
C VAL A 127 -6.30 -3.63 4.74
N GLU A 128 -7.44 -3.74 5.43
CA GLU A 128 -8.01 -2.64 6.19
C GLU A 128 -7.04 -2.12 7.24
N ALA A 129 -6.28 -2.99 7.91
CA ALA A 129 -5.24 -2.61 8.86
C ALA A 129 -3.99 -1.99 8.20
N MET A 130 -3.79 -2.14 6.88
CA MET A 130 -2.64 -1.55 6.19
C MET A 130 -2.59 -0.03 6.40
N GLY A 131 -1.37 0.47 6.59
CA GLY A 131 -1.16 1.88 6.85
C GLY A 131 -1.53 2.34 8.26
N GLU A 132 -2.00 1.46 9.15
CA GLU A 132 -1.89 1.72 10.59
C GLU A 132 -0.42 1.92 10.95
N GLN A 133 -0.13 3.05 11.58
CA GLN A 133 1.18 3.26 12.15
C GLN A 133 1.33 2.32 13.34
N ALA A 134 2.26 1.37 13.25
CA ALA A 134 2.78 0.70 14.44
C ALA A 134 3.28 1.71 15.49
N GLU A 135 3.61 2.95 15.06
CA GLU A 135 4.05 4.07 15.90
C GLU A 135 3.04 4.45 16.99
N ALA A 136 1.73 4.24 16.81
CA ALA A 136 0.74 4.50 17.86
C ALA A 136 0.89 3.55 19.08
N ARG A 137 1.64 2.46 18.94
CA ARG A 137 1.95 1.51 20.02
C ARG A 137 3.36 1.67 20.60
N MET A 138 4.14 2.64 20.10
CA MET A 138 5.54 2.80 20.49
C MET A 138 5.66 3.82 21.63
N ALA A 139 6.63 3.58 22.53
CA ALA A 139 6.91 4.51 23.62
C ALA A 139 7.31 5.89 23.07
N PRO A 140 6.84 6.99 23.70
CA PRO A 140 7.29 8.34 23.34
C PRO A 140 8.82 8.44 23.44
N VAL A 141 9.43 9.14 22.49
CA VAL A 141 10.85 9.52 22.57
C VAL A 141 10.91 10.88 23.24
N GLU A 142 11.66 11.00 24.33
CA GLU A 142 11.81 12.27 25.05
C GLU A 142 12.75 13.21 24.30
N TRP A 143 12.45 14.51 24.28
CA TRP A 143 13.28 15.53 23.63
C TRP A 143 13.81 16.53 24.65
N THR A 144 15.12 16.74 24.70
CA THR A 144 15.71 17.79 25.55
C THR A 144 15.30 19.18 25.06
N GLU A 145 15.31 20.17 25.94
CA GLU A 145 14.99 21.56 25.57
C GLU A 145 15.91 22.09 24.45
N GLY A 146 17.20 21.74 24.49
CA GLY A 146 18.14 22.13 23.45
C GLY A 146 17.90 21.42 22.12
N ALA A 147 17.52 20.14 22.11
CA ALA A 147 17.14 19.44 20.88
C ALA A 147 15.88 20.06 20.26
N GLN A 148 14.90 20.45 21.09
CA GLN A 148 13.73 21.19 20.62
C GLN A 148 14.11 22.58 20.07
N ALA A 149 15.08 23.26 20.69
CA ALA A 149 15.59 24.55 20.21
C ALA A 149 16.29 24.40 18.84
N MET A 150 17.12 23.37 18.67
CA MET A 150 17.73 23.03 17.40
C MET A 150 16.69 22.75 16.31
N LEU A 151 15.61 22.02 16.63
CA LEU A 151 14.51 21.78 15.70
C LEU A 151 13.83 23.09 15.28
N ARG A 152 13.48 23.95 16.24
CA ARG A 152 12.89 25.27 15.96
C ARG A 152 13.81 26.13 15.08
N GLU A 153 15.10 26.13 15.37
CA GLU A 153 16.11 26.86 14.60
C GLU A 153 16.23 26.31 13.17
N LYS A 154 16.24 24.98 12.99
CA LYS A 154 16.33 24.32 11.68
C LYS A 154 15.16 24.67 10.77
N VAL A 155 13.96 24.86 11.34
CA VAL A 155 12.74 25.15 10.59
C VAL A 155 12.40 26.63 10.51
N LYS A 156 13.17 27.53 11.13
CA LYS A 156 12.81 28.96 11.26
C LYS A 156 12.55 29.66 9.92
N ASP A 157 13.29 29.27 8.88
CA ASP A 157 13.20 29.84 7.53
C ASP A 157 12.21 29.05 6.66
N SER A 158 11.56 28.03 7.21
CA SER A 158 10.50 27.31 6.52
C SER A 158 9.32 28.24 6.30
N PRO A 159 8.69 28.24 5.11
CA PRO A 159 7.46 28.97 4.88
C PRO A 159 6.44 28.66 5.99
N PRO A 160 5.72 29.64 6.56
CA PRO A 160 4.79 29.42 7.69
C PRO A 160 3.80 28.28 7.45
N ILE A 161 3.46 28.07 6.19
CA ILE A 161 2.53 27.07 5.70
C ILE A 161 3.05 25.64 5.69
N ALA A 162 4.37 25.49 5.53
CA ALA A 162 5.06 24.21 5.60
C ALA A 162 5.67 24.00 6.97
N LEU A 163 5.74 25.03 7.83
CA LEU A 163 6.43 24.99 9.12
C LEU A 163 5.98 23.81 9.97
N GLU A 164 4.67 23.67 10.25
CA GLU A 164 4.14 22.55 11.04
C GLU A 164 4.43 21.20 10.37
N PHE A 165 4.24 21.11 9.05
CA PHE A 165 4.52 19.88 8.30
C PHE A 165 6.00 19.48 8.36
N VAL A 166 6.90 20.42 8.07
CA VAL A 166 8.35 20.21 8.07
C VAL A 166 8.83 19.92 9.49
N THR A 167 8.28 20.60 10.50
CA THR A 167 8.57 20.34 11.91
C THR A 167 8.19 18.92 12.28
N ASP A 168 6.94 18.51 12.02
CA ASP A 168 6.48 17.16 12.31
C ASP A 168 7.22 16.09 11.50
N MET A 169 7.60 16.43 10.27
CA MET A 169 8.34 15.54 9.38
C MET A 169 9.74 15.30 9.94
N LEU A 170 10.50 16.36 10.23
CA LEU A 170 11.85 16.27 10.80
C LEU A 170 11.83 15.63 12.19
N LYS A 171 10.82 15.96 13.01
CA LYS A 171 10.62 15.34 14.31
C LYS A 171 10.42 13.82 14.18
N ARG A 172 9.49 13.39 13.31
CA ARG A 172 9.24 11.96 13.07
C ARG A 172 10.45 11.24 12.52
N ASP A 173 11.13 11.82 11.53
CA ASP A 173 12.33 11.23 10.95
C ASP A 173 13.43 11.05 12.04
N ALA A 174 13.59 12.03 12.94
CA ALA A 174 14.54 11.94 14.05
C ALA A 174 14.13 10.89 15.10
N GLU A 175 12.85 10.82 15.47
CA GLU A 175 12.36 9.79 16.40
C GLU A 175 12.44 8.38 15.81
N ASP A 176 12.20 8.22 14.51
CA ASP A 176 12.35 6.94 13.82
C ASP A 176 13.81 6.47 13.91
N LEU A 177 14.77 7.34 13.57
CA LEU A 177 16.20 7.02 13.64
C LEU A 177 16.70 6.80 15.08
N ALA A 178 16.19 7.59 16.05
CA ALA A 178 16.48 7.38 17.46
C ALA A 178 15.99 6.00 17.93
N ARG A 179 14.78 5.59 17.53
CA ARG A 179 14.23 4.27 17.86
C ARG A 179 15.01 3.14 17.21
N GLU A 180 15.42 3.28 15.95
CA GLU A 180 16.28 2.32 15.27
C GLU A 180 17.64 2.16 15.97
N ALA A 181 18.17 3.25 16.55
CA ALA A 181 19.37 3.25 17.36
C ALA A 181 19.14 2.80 18.83
N GLY A 182 17.91 2.46 19.23
CA GLY A 182 17.57 2.06 20.60
C GLY A 182 17.60 3.21 21.62
N LEU A 183 17.51 4.46 21.16
CA LEU A 183 17.56 5.65 21.99
C LEU A 183 16.15 6.06 22.45
N ALA A 184 15.98 6.25 23.76
CA ALA A 184 14.73 6.72 24.37
C ALA A 184 14.66 8.26 24.50
N THR A 185 15.79 8.95 24.32
CA THR A 185 15.91 10.40 24.42
C THR A 185 16.68 10.94 23.22
N ILE A 186 16.21 12.05 22.66
CA ILE A 186 16.92 12.85 21.66
C ILE A 186 17.47 14.09 22.36
N ASP A 187 18.78 14.09 22.54
CA ASP A 187 19.57 15.24 22.97
C ASP A 187 20.25 15.93 21.77
N GLU A 188 20.92 17.04 22.02
CA GLU A 188 21.55 17.88 21.02
C GLU A 188 22.63 17.13 20.21
N PRO A 189 23.56 16.37 20.83
CA PRO A 189 24.51 15.55 20.09
C PRO A 189 23.85 14.46 19.25
N THR A 190 22.79 13.82 19.76
CA THR A 190 22.04 12.80 19.02
C THR A 190 21.36 13.40 17.81
N LEU A 191 20.64 14.51 17.98
CA LEU A 191 19.94 15.19 16.90
C LEU A 191 20.90 15.70 15.82
N PHE A 192 22.04 16.25 16.23
CA PHE A 192 23.11 16.65 15.31
C PHE A 192 23.60 15.47 14.47
N LYS A 193 23.93 14.34 15.12
CA LYS A 193 24.38 13.13 14.42
C LYS A 193 23.31 12.61 13.44
N ILE A 194 22.04 12.61 13.85
CA ILE A 194 20.91 12.20 13.01
C ILE A 194 20.81 13.04 11.74
N TRP A 195 20.98 14.36 11.84
CA TRP A 195 20.85 15.26 10.69
C TRP A 195 22.08 15.32 9.80
N GLU A 196 23.28 15.18 10.36
CA GLU A 196 24.54 15.20 9.60
C GLU A 196 24.89 13.83 8.99
N ALA A 197 24.20 12.76 9.43
CA ALA A 197 24.39 11.44 8.83
C ALA A 197 24.03 11.48 7.34
N PRO A 198 24.95 11.06 6.44
CA PRO A 198 24.66 10.98 5.03
C PRO A 198 23.53 9.97 4.81
N GLN A 199 22.49 10.37 4.08
CA GLN A 199 21.42 9.45 3.74
C GLN A 199 21.91 8.44 2.71
N GLU A 200 21.62 7.16 2.95
CA GLU A 200 21.88 6.12 1.97
C GLU A 200 21.13 6.44 0.66
N ALA A 201 21.87 6.36 -0.45
CA ALA A 201 21.29 6.48 -1.78
C ALA A 201 20.43 5.25 -2.07
N VAL A 202 19.24 5.49 -2.60
CA VAL A 202 18.31 4.42 -3.01
C VAL A 202 18.31 4.37 -4.53
N ALA A 203 18.75 3.24 -5.08
CA ALA A 203 18.71 2.97 -6.51
C ALA A 203 17.26 2.75 -6.99
N TRP A 204 17.03 2.87 -8.29
CA TRP A 204 15.75 2.59 -8.92
C TRP A 204 16.00 1.67 -10.11
N THR A 205 15.21 0.60 -10.21
CA THR A 205 15.17 -0.18 -11.45
C THR A 205 14.59 0.66 -12.59
N ASP A 206 14.99 0.35 -13.83
CA ASP A 206 14.51 1.07 -15.02
C ASP A 206 12.97 1.10 -15.11
N ASP A 207 12.32 -0.02 -14.79
CA ASP A 207 10.86 -0.11 -14.86
C ASP A 207 10.17 0.68 -13.76
N ALA A 208 10.72 0.72 -12.54
CA ALA A 208 10.23 1.58 -11.47
C ALA A 208 10.39 3.07 -11.83
N TRP A 209 11.51 3.43 -12.45
CA TRP A 209 11.78 4.79 -12.90
C TRP A 209 10.80 5.21 -14.00
N LYS A 210 10.59 4.38 -15.02
CA LYS A 210 9.59 4.62 -16.08
C LYS A 210 8.19 4.80 -15.50
N ARG A 211 7.79 3.97 -14.52
CA ARG A 211 6.50 4.12 -13.82
C ARG A 211 6.36 5.43 -13.05
N LEU A 212 7.44 5.93 -12.44
CA LEU A 212 7.42 7.25 -11.81
C LEU A 212 7.22 8.37 -12.85
N LEU A 213 7.82 8.23 -14.04
CA LEU A 213 7.71 9.23 -15.10
C LEU A 213 6.28 9.37 -15.65
N THR A 214 5.42 8.34 -15.56
CA THR A 214 4.01 8.44 -15.96
C THR A 214 3.17 9.33 -15.03
N SER A 215 3.69 9.68 -13.84
CA SER A 215 3.02 10.61 -12.94
C SER A 215 3.19 12.06 -13.43
N PRO A 216 2.18 12.93 -13.23
CA PRO A 216 2.28 14.35 -13.60
C PRO A 216 3.46 15.07 -12.93
N ASP A 217 4.05 16.04 -13.63
CA ASP A 217 5.23 16.78 -13.19
C ASP A 217 5.10 17.36 -11.77
N PHE A 218 3.93 17.94 -11.48
CA PHE A 218 3.66 18.62 -10.20
C PHE A 218 3.61 17.68 -8.98
N VAL A 219 3.36 16.37 -9.17
CA VAL A 219 3.41 15.36 -8.08
C VAL A 219 4.65 14.48 -8.14
N ARG A 220 5.31 14.34 -9.29
CA ARG A 220 6.40 13.37 -9.52
C ARG A 220 7.53 13.50 -8.50
N SER A 221 7.98 14.73 -8.24
CA SER A 221 9.06 14.99 -7.28
C SER A 221 8.67 14.59 -5.85
N GLY A 222 7.40 14.80 -5.48
CA GLY A 222 6.84 14.40 -4.19
C GLY A 222 6.77 12.88 -4.05
N ILE A 223 6.27 12.18 -5.09
CA ILE A 223 6.19 10.72 -5.12
C ILE A 223 7.59 10.11 -4.98
N ARG A 224 8.57 10.63 -5.72
CA ARG A 224 9.97 10.17 -5.64
C ARG A 224 10.52 10.27 -4.22
N LYS A 225 10.44 11.45 -3.59
CA LYS A 225 10.94 11.69 -2.24
C LYS A 225 10.24 10.81 -1.20
N ALA A 226 8.94 10.59 -1.35
CA ALA A 226 8.16 9.73 -0.46
C ALA A 226 8.57 8.25 -0.60
N ALA A 227 8.75 7.77 -1.84
CA ALA A 227 9.18 6.40 -2.12
C ALA A 227 10.60 6.12 -1.62
N GLU A 228 11.56 7.01 -1.89
CA GLU A 228 12.94 6.89 -1.38
C GLU A 228 12.98 6.88 0.16
N ARG A 229 12.22 7.76 0.81
CA ARG A 229 12.13 7.75 2.28
C ARG A 229 11.56 6.44 2.80
N ARG A 230 10.50 5.93 2.17
CA ARG A 230 9.89 4.66 2.57
C ARG A 230 10.86 3.50 2.37
N ALA A 231 11.63 3.51 1.29
CA ALA A 231 12.67 2.53 1.02
C ALA A 231 13.75 2.52 2.11
N ARG A 232 14.27 3.70 2.51
CA ARG A 232 15.24 3.81 3.62
C ARG A 232 14.69 3.24 4.92
N LYS A 233 13.44 3.59 5.29
CA LYS A 233 12.77 3.06 6.50
C LYS A 233 12.57 1.53 6.46
N LEU A 234 12.61 0.92 5.28
CA LEU A 234 12.52 -0.53 5.10
C LEU A 234 13.89 -1.19 4.88
N GLY A 235 14.99 -0.43 4.94
CA GLY A 235 16.34 -0.91 4.64
C GLY A 235 16.55 -1.32 3.18
N LEU A 236 15.73 -0.81 2.26
CA LEU A 236 15.80 -1.14 0.84
C LEU A 236 16.84 -0.26 0.15
N ARG A 237 17.80 -0.90 -0.53
CA ARG A 237 18.84 -0.23 -1.32
C ARG A 237 18.40 0.12 -2.74
N GLU A 238 17.34 -0.54 -3.23
CA GLU A 238 16.80 -0.35 -4.57
C GLU A 238 15.27 -0.41 -4.54
N ILE A 239 14.63 0.46 -5.32
CA ILE A 239 13.18 0.47 -5.54
C ILE A 239 12.87 -0.19 -6.88
N ASP A 240 12.05 -1.23 -6.82
CA ASP A 240 11.47 -1.86 -8.00
C ASP A 240 9.96 -1.55 -8.16
N SER A 241 9.40 -2.12 -9.22
CA SER A 241 8.00 -2.02 -9.57
C SER A 241 7.07 -2.53 -8.44
N GLU A 242 7.40 -3.64 -7.79
CA GLU A 242 6.57 -4.21 -6.72
C GLU A 242 6.58 -3.33 -5.47
N HIS A 243 7.74 -2.76 -5.11
CA HIS A 243 7.86 -1.79 -4.03
C HIS A 243 6.93 -0.58 -4.24
N LEU A 244 6.87 -0.03 -5.45
CA LEU A 244 5.98 1.10 -5.75
C LEU A 244 4.50 0.74 -5.57
N THR A 245 4.10 -0.46 -5.98
CA THR A 245 2.74 -0.97 -5.78
C THR A 245 2.42 -1.07 -4.29
N LYS A 246 3.33 -1.63 -3.48
CA LYS A 246 3.18 -1.71 -2.03
C LYS A 246 3.06 -0.32 -1.37
N PHE A 247 3.95 0.60 -1.72
CA PHE A 247 3.96 1.95 -1.15
C PHE A 247 2.68 2.71 -1.49
N ARG A 248 2.22 2.61 -2.75
CA ARG A 248 0.94 3.15 -3.19
C ARG A 248 -0.21 2.57 -2.38
N ASN A 249 -0.29 1.25 -2.24
CA ASN A 249 -1.39 0.59 -1.53
C ASN A 249 -1.46 1.02 -0.07
N GLU A 250 -0.32 1.07 0.63
CA GLU A 250 -0.23 1.60 2.00
C GLU A 250 -0.68 3.06 2.09
N ALA A 251 -0.25 3.92 1.16
CA ALA A 251 -0.62 5.32 1.12
C ALA A 251 -2.13 5.51 0.87
N MET A 252 -2.72 4.73 -0.04
CA MET A 252 -4.15 4.76 -0.33
C MET A 252 -4.99 4.29 0.86
N MET A 253 -4.60 3.21 1.54
CA MET A 253 -5.33 2.77 2.73
C MET A 253 -5.27 3.79 3.88
N LYS A 254 -4.15 4.52 4.02
CA LYS A 254 -4.07 5.68 4.95
C LYS A 254 -5.05 6.79 4.56
N ALA A 255 -5.17 7.11 3.27
CA ALA A 255 -6.12 8.11 2.79
C ALA A 255 -7.56 7.67 3.02
N VAL A 256 -7.92 6.42 2.71
CA VAL A 256 -9.24 5.83 2.98
C VAL A 256 -9.63 6.00 4.45
N LYS A 257 -8.74 5.64 5.38
CA LYS A 257 -9.02 5.78 6.83
C LYS A 257 -9.30 7.22 7.22
N ARG A 258 -8.50 8.17 6.71
CA ARG A 258 -8.71 9.60 6.97
C ARG A 258 -10.07 10.06 6.42
N ILE A 259 -10.40 9.70 5.19
CA ILE A 259 -11.69 10.05 4.57
C ILE A 259 -12.85 9.48 5.39
N ARG A 260 -12.78 8.21 5.80
CA ARG A 260 -13.78 7.58 6.68
C ARG A 260 -13.92 8.30 8.02
N SER A 261 -12.81 8.78 8.62
CA SER A 261 -12.84 9.50 9.89
C SER A 261 -13.57 10.84 9.83
N PHE A 262 -13.66 11.45 8.65
CA PHE A 262 -14.45 12.66 8.40
C PHE A 262 -15.91 12.38 8.05
N GLY A 263 -16.31 11.10 7.92
CA GLY A 263 -17.69 10.70 7.66
C GLY A 263 -18.16 10.88 6.20
N TYR A 264 -17.25 11.11 5.25
CA TYR A 264 -17.60 11.25 3.84
C TYR A 264 -18.11 9.92 3.27
N GLN A 265 -19.34 9.94 2.74
CA GLN A 265 -19.99 8.80 2.07
C GLN A 265 -19.87 8.86 0.55
N GLU A 266 -19.48 10.02 0.01
CA GLU A 266 -19.30 10.28 -1.41
C GLU A 266 -18.03 11.11 -1.63
N LEU A 267 -17.43 10.99 -2.83
CA LEU A 267 -16.24 11.75 -3.22
C LEU A 267 -16.65 12.95 -4.08
N THR A 268 -17.01 14.08 -3.47
CA THR A 268 -17.35 15.31 -4.19
C THR A 268 -16.19 16.32 -4.13
N PHE A 269 -16.13 17.28 -5.05
CA PHE A 269 -15.22 18.42 -4.92
C PHE A 269 -15.56 19.28 -3.69
N ASP A 270 -16.83 19.31 -3.31
CA ASP A 270 -17.28 20.00 -2.08
C ASP A 270 -16.59 19.43 -0.83
N ALA A 271 -16.25 18.13 -0.81
CA ALA A 271 -15.47 17.54 0.28
C ALA A 271 -14.04 18.10 0.35
N PHE A 272 -13.46 18.50 -0.78
CA PHE A 272 -12.14 19.14 -0.85
C PHE A 272 -12.21 20.62 -0.45
N ASP A 273 -13.24 21.35 -0.86
CA ASP A 273 -13.50 22.71 -0.41
C ASP A 273 -13.77 22.75 1.11
N ASP A 274 -14.58 21.79 1.59
CA ASP A 274 -14.76 21.54 3.01
C ASP A 274 -13.44 21.26 3.72
N ALA A 275 -12.52 20.52 3.11
CA ALA A 275 -11.22 20.22 3.68
C ALA A 275 -10.33 21.47 3.77
N LEU A 276 -10.39 22.39 2.80
CA LEU A 276 -9.70 23.69 2.87
C LEU A 276 -10.17 24.51 4.08
N VAL A 277 -11.45 24.39 4.46
CA VAL A 277 -12.03 25.10 5.61
C VAL A 277 -11.78 24.37 6.93
N LYS A 278 -12.02 23.06 6.97
CA LYS A 278 -12.01 22.23 8.19
C LYS A 278 -10.62 21.79 8.61
N VAL A 279 -9.69 21.63 7.67
CA VAL A 279 -8.32 21.22 7.98
C VAL A 279 -7.50 22.47 8.23
N LYS A 280 -7.15 22.71 9.51
CA LYS A 280 -6.38 23.88 9.98
C LYS A 280 -5.19 24.25 9.09
N ARG A 281 -4.46 23.25 8.58
CA ARG A 281 -3.24 23.42 7.75
C ARG A 281 -3.51 23.82 6.29
N LEU A 282 -4.74 23.66 5.80
CA LEU A 282 -5.13 24.00 4.43
C LEU A 282 -5.77 25.39 4.34
N LYS A 283 -6.21 25.94 5.46
CA LYS A 283 -6.90 27.23 5.52
C LYS A 283 -5.95 28.38 5.15
N GLY A 284 -6.29 29.13 4.09
CA GLY A 284 -5.51 30.28 3.60
C GLY A 284 -4.24 29.88 2.82
N ASN A 285 -4.23 28.68 2.22
CA ASN A 285 -3.08 28.12 1.54
C ASN A 285 -3.16 28.29 0.02
N SER A 286 -2.70 29.44 -0.48
CA SER A 286 -2.71 29.74 -1.92
C SER A 286 -1.95 28.74 -2.78
N GLN A 287 -0.88 28.11 -2.27
CA GLN A 287 -0.15 27.07 -2.99
C GLN A 287 -0.87 25.70 -2.98
N ALA A 288 -1.63 25.39 -1.94
CA ALA A 288 -2.49 24.20 -1.93
C ALA A 288 -3.70 24.44 -2.84
N GLU A 289 -4.28 25.62 -2.81
CA GLU A 289 -5.33 26.05 -3.73
C GLU A 289 -4.84 25.96 -5.19
N GLN A 290 -3.66 26.51 -5.51
CA GLN A 290 -3.07 26.40 -6.85
C GLN A 290 -2.80 24.94 -7.24
N ARG A 291 -2.24 24.11 -6.35
CA ARG A 291 -2.05 22.68 -6.62
C ARG A 291 -3.36 21.93 -6.82
N LEU A 292 -4.41 22.30 -6.08
CA LEU A 292 -5.75 21.73 -6.25
C LEU A 292 -6.37 22.16 -7.58
N GLU A 293 -6.14 23.40 -7.99
CA GLU A 293 -6.54 23.92 -9.29
C GLU A 293 -5.80 23.18 -10.43
N GLU A 294 -4.48 22.99 -10.31
CA GLU A 294 -3.68 22.18 -11.24
C GLU A 294 -4.18 20.73 -11.33
N ILE A 295 -4.54 20.12 -10.17
CA ILE A 295 -5.16 18.79 -10.14
C ILE A 295 -6.50 18.80 -10.87
N ARG A 296 -7.36 19.79 -10.58
CA ARG A 296 -8.68 19.92 -11.21
C ARG A 296 -8.56 20.10 -12.72
N ASP A 297 -7.62 20.92 -13.17
CA ASP A 297 -7.32 21.18 -14.57
C ASP A 297 -6.83 19.93 -15.28
N PHE A 298 -5.84 19.24 -14.69
CA PHE A 298 -5.32 17.98 -15.20
C PHE A 298 -6.43 16.94 -15.33
N MET A 299 -7.27 16.78 -14.30
CA MET A 299 -8.37 15.82 -14.30
C MET A 299 -9.42 16.11 -15.38
N THR A 300 -9.62 17.38 -15.72
CA THR A 300 -10.60 17.82 -16.73
C THR A 300 -10.06 17.67 -18.14
N LYS A 301 -8.77 18.00 -18.35
CA LYS A 301 -8.13 18.15 -19.67
C LYS A 301 -7.42 16.89 -20.17
N GLU A 302 -6.81 16.11 -19.27
CA GLU A 302 -5.94 14.99 -19.65
C GLU A 302 -6.53 13.65 -19.22
N LYS A 303 -6.51 12.66 -20.13
CA LYS A 303 -6.75 11.25 -19.78
C LYS A 303 -5.40 10.64 -19.41
N PRO A 304 -5.17 10.19 -18.16
CA PRO A 304 -3.92 9.52 -17.81
C PRO A 304 -3.79 8.24 -18.64
N GLU A 305 -2.56 7.87 -18.97
CA GLU A 305 -2.25 6.62 -19.64
C GLU A 305 -2.75 5.41 -18.83
N VAL A 306 -3.21 4.40 -19.56
CA VAL A 306 -3.99 3.24 -19.09
C VAL A 306 -3.25 2.44 -18.01
N GLY A 307 -3.97 2.02 -16.95
CA GLY A 307 -3.48 1.06 -15.95
C GLY A 307 -3.21 1.59 -14.54
N VAL A 308 -3.64 2.82 -14.21
CA VAL A 308 -3.54 3.37 -12.86
C VAL A 308 -4.68 2.87 -11.96
N LEU A 309 -4.37 2.54 -10.70
CA LEU A 309 -5.35 2.08 -9.72
C LEU A 309 -6.43 3.14 -9.52
N GLY A 310 -7.70 2.73 -9.66
CA GLY A 310 -8.83 3.65 -9.62
C GLY A 310 -9.14 4.35 -10.94
N GLU A 311 -8.72 3.85 -12.11
CA GLU A 311 -9.11 4.39 -13.43
C GLU A 311 -10.61 4.65 -13.55
N GLU A 312 -11.44 3.70 -13.10
CA GLU A 312 -12.91 3.86 -13.06
C GLU A 312 -13.35 5.00 -12.12
N LEU A 313 -12.71 5.13 -10.96
CA LEU A 313 -12.95 6.24 -10.04
C LEU A 313 -12.55 7.57 -10.69
N MET A 314 -11.39 7.64 -11.32
CA MET A 314 -10.86 8.82 -11.99
C MET A 314 -11.73 9.23 -13.20
N ASP A 315 -12.26 8.26 -13.95
CA ASP A 315 -13.16 8.51 -15.07
C ASP A 315 -14.58 8.92 -14.60
N ARG A 316 -15.09 8.38 -13.48
CA ARG A 316 -16.31 8.91 -12.84
C ARG A 316 -16.09 10.35 -12.35
N PHE A 317 -14.95 10.59 -11.72
CA PHE A 317 -14.56 11.91 -11.22
C PHE A 317 -14.42 12.95 -12.35
N ARG A 318 -13.85 12.56 -13.50
CA ARG A 318 -13.79 13.41 -14.70
C ARG A 318 -15.18 13.73 -15.25
N ARG A 319 -16.05 12.73 -15.39
CA ARG A 319 -17.43 12.94 -15.90
C ARG A 319 -18.19 13.90 -15.00
N TYR A 320 -18.08 13.76 -13.69
CA TYR A 320 -18.66 14.71 -12.74
C TYR A 320 -18.09 16.13 -12.92
N LEU A 321 -16.77 16.27 -13.02
CA LEU A 321 -16.12 17.58 -13.26
C LEU A 321 -16.56 18.26 -14.57
N LYS A 322 -16.91 17.48 -15.59
CA LYS A 322 -17.44 17.96 -16.87
C LYS A 322 -18.96 18.22 -16.84
N GLY A 323 -19.64 17.93 -15.73
CA GLY A 323 -21.10 18.02 -15.63
C GLY A 323 -21.85 16.91 -16.37
N GLU A 324 -21.16 15.84 -16.76
CA GLU A 324 -21.67 14.76 -17.62
C GLU A 324 -22.29 13.59 -16.83
N GLY A 325 -22.70 13.81 -15.58
CA GLY A 325 -23.34 12.79 -14.75
C GLY A 325 -23.22 13.04 -13.25
N LYS A 326 -23.85 12.18 -12.46
CA LYS A 326 -23.58 12.06 -11.02
C LYS A 326 -22.42 11.07 -10.81
N LEU A 327 -21.66 11.27 -9.73
CA LEU A 327 -20.61 10.34 -9.29
C LEU A 327 -21.20 9.02 -8.80
#